data_AF-A0A1I5KJI6-F1
#
_entry.id   AF-A0A1I5KJI6-F1
#
_cell.length_a   1.000
_cell.length_b   1.000
_cell.length_c   1.000
_cell.angle_alpha   90.00
_cell.angle_beta   90.00
_cell.angle_gamma   90.00
#
_symmetry.space_group_name_H-M   'P 1'
#
loop_
_entity.id
_entity.type
_entity.pdbx_description
1 polymer ?
#
loop_
_entity_poly.entity_id
_entity_poly.type
_entity_poly.pdbx_seq_one_letter_code
_entity_poly.pdbx_strand_id
1 'polypeptide(L)' 'MADDEFVTRAPHPALRHLVNRYIGYRRSAVPMAVHRGLPSRHVTLIISLADPIRMLRLPDPSRPPGRLRALVGGMHAAPI' A
#
# COMPACT_ATOMS: atom_id res chain seq x y z
N MET A 1 -13.23 12.79 -16.79
CA MET A 1 -12.63 11.47 -17.10
C MET A 1 -11.74 11.10 -15.93
N ALA A 2 -11.92 9.93 -15.33
CA ALA A 2 -11.06 9.50 -14.22
C ALA A 2 -9.65 9.25 -14.76
N ASP A 3 -8.68 9.99 -14.24
CA ASP A 3 -7.30 9.92 -14.66
C ASP A 3 -6.62 8.87 -13.77
N ASP A 4 -6.59 7.63 -14.26
CA ASP A 4 -6.01 6.47 -13.60
C ASP A 4 -4.63 6.22 -14.20
N GLU A 5 -3.59 6.44 -13.39
CA GLU A 5 -2.20 6.30 -13.79
C GLU A 5 -1.54 5.20 -12.97
N PHE A 6 -0.68 4.41 -13.61
CA PHE A 6 0.11 3.38 -12.96
C PHE A 6 1.50 3.32 -13.59
N VAL A 7 2.53 3.51 -12.76
CA VAL A 7 3.92 3.54 -13.18
C VAL A 7 4.74 2.63 -12.30
N THR A 8 5.72 1.96 -12.89
CA THR A 8 6.72 1.19 -12.15
C THR A 8 8.12 1.68 -12.51
N ARG A 9 9.03 1.64 -11.53
CA ARG A 9 10.43 2.02 -11.73
C ARG A 9 11.35 1.14 -10.91
N ALA A 10 12.54 0.86 -11.45
CA ALA A 10 13.59 0.19 -10.69
C ALA A 10 14.07 1.06 -9.52
N PRO A 11 14.47 0.47 -8.39
CA PRO A 11 15.02 1.24 -7.28
C PRO A 11 16.36 1.86 -7.63
N HIS A 12 16.70 2.93 -6.91
CA HIS A 12 18.05 3.50 -6.94
C HIS A 12 19.09 2.39 -6.68
N PRO A 13 20.23 2.33 -7.39
CA PRO A 13 21.22 1.27 -7.23
C PRO A 13 21.57 0.94 -5.77
N ALA A 14 21.77 1.96 -4.94
CA ALA A 14 22.08 1.80 -3.51
C ALA A 14 20.98 1.07 -2.72
N LEU A 15 19.73 1.06 -3.18
CA LEU A 15 18.58 0.47 -2.49
C LEU A 15 18.18 -0.91 -3.02
N ARG A 16 18.79 -1.40 -4.10
CA ARG A 16 18.38 -2.65 -4.77
C ARG A 16 18.57 -3.91 -3.91
N HIS A 17 19.38 -3.82 -2.85
CA HIS A 17 19.55 -4.91 -1.88
C HIS A 17 18.40 -5.00 -0.85
N LEU A 18 17.54 -3.98 -0.77
CA LEU A 18 16.41 -3.92 0.18
C LEU A 18 15.06 -3.78 -0.51
N VAL A 19 15.02 -3.03 -1.61
CA VAL A 19 13.78 -2.67 -2.32
C VAL A 19 13.76 -3.35 -3.67
N ASN A 20 12.68 -4.08 -3.96
CA ASN A 20 12.55 -4.78 -5.23
C ASN A 20 12.09 -3.87 -6.39
N ARG A 21 11.26 -2.85 -6.12
CA ARG A 21 10.56 -2.02 -7.11
C ARG A 21 9.92 -0.80 -6.46
N TYR A 22 9.80 0.28 -7.21
CA TYR A 22 8.87 1.38 -6.91
C TYR A 22 7.63 1.26 -7.78
N ILE A 23 6.46 1.43 -7.16
CA ILE A 23 5.15 1.44 -7.81
C ILE A 23 4.47 2.73 -7.42
N GLY A 24 4.06 3.53 -8.42
CA GLY A 24 3.31 4.76 -8.23
C GLY A 24 1.97 4.66 -8.96
N TYR A 25 0.91 5.17 -8.35
CA TYR A 25 -0.38 5.24 -9.01
C TYR A 25 -1.18 6.44 -8.53
N ARG A 26 -2.05 6.93 -9.41
CA ARG A 26 -3.06 7.93 -9.10
C ARG A 26 -4.40 7.34 -9.54
N ARG A 27 -5.40 7.41 -8.66
CA ARG A 27 -6.75 6.95 -8.96
C ARG A 27 -7.77 7.94 -8.45
N SER A 28 -8.75 8.26 -9.29
CA SER A 28 -9.74 9.31 -9.02
C SER A 28 -11.10 8.73 -8.60
N ALA A 29 -11.41 7.51 -9.03
CA ALA A 29 -12.65 6.82 -8.70
C ALA A 29 -12.38 5.30 -8.63
N VAL A 30 -12.34 4.74 -7.41
CA VAL A 30 -12.06 3.31 -7.22
C VAL A 30 -13.37 2.57 -6.89
N PRO A 31 -13.96 1.80 -7.83
CA PRO A 31 -15.23 1.10 -7.60
C PRO A 31 -15.13 -0.02 -6.55
N MET A 32 -13.93 -0.57 -6.32
CA MET A 32 -13.64 -1.48 -5.21
C MET A 32 -12.70 -0.79 -4.20
N ALA A 33 -13.26 0.14 -3.41
CA ALA A 33 -12.47 0.98 -2.50
C ALA A 33 -11.89 0.24 -1.28
N VAL A 34 -12.26 -1.02 -1.05
CA VAL A 34 -11.74 -1.84 0.05
C VAL A 34 -10.70 -2.80 -0.49
N HIS A 35 -9.45 -2.59 -0.06
CA HIS A 35 -8.35 -3.49 -0.32
C HIS A 35 -8.10 -4.37 0.90
N ARG A 36 -7.96 -5.67 0.69
CA ARG A 36 -7.54 -6.63 1.72
C ARG A 36 -6.08 -6.99 1.52
N GLY A 37 -5.35 -7.13 2.63
CA GLY A 37 -3.96 -7.54 2.60
C GLY A 37 -3.85 -8.97 2.13
N LEU A 38 -3.14 -9.22 1.01
CA LEU A 38 -2.82 -10.58 0.55
C LEU A 38 -1.51 -11.06 1.20
N PRO A 39 -1.36 -12.37 1.44
CA PRO A 39 -0.08 -12.96 1.81
C PRO A 39 1.02 -12.62 0.80
N SER A 40 2.17 -12.16 1.28
CA SER A 40 3.31 -11.79 0.44
C SER A 40 4.62 -12.14 1.14
N ARG A 41 5.60 -12.60 0.36
CA ARG A 41 6.99 -12.77 0.83
C ARG A 41 7.74 -11.44 0.99
N HIS A 42 7.14 -10.35 0.51
CA HIS A 42 7.70 -9.01 0.60
C HIS A 42 6.88 -8.16 1.55
N VAL A 43 7.59 -7.32 2.27
CA VAL A 43 7.02 -6.18 3.00
C VAL A 43 6.78 -5.04 2.00
N THR A 44 5.55 -4.55 1.94
CA THR A 44 5.16 -3.40 1.13
C THR A 44 5.11 -2.16 2.02
N LEU A 45 5.92 -1.15 1.69
CA LEU A 45 5.79 0.20 2.22
C LEU A 45 4.92 1.02 1.27
N ILE A 46 3.85 1.59 1.80
CA ILE A 46 2.94 2.48 1.07
C ILE A 46 3.05 3.87 1.67
N ILE A 47 3.19 4.88 0.81
CA ILE A 47 3.20 6.30 1.18
C ILE A 47 2.17 7.00 0.30
N SER A 48 1.15 7.61 0.91
CA SER A 48 0.17 8.40 0.17
C SER A 48 0.58 9.85 0.09
N LEU A 49 0.70 10.35 -1.14
CA LEU A 49 1.10 11.72 -1.45
C LEU A 49 -0.07 12.71 -1.53
N ALA A 50 -1.30 12.21 -1.69
CA ALA A 50 -2.52 13.03 -1.79
C ALA A 50 -3.27 13.06 -0.45
N ASP A 51 -4.25 12.19 -0.26
CA ASP A 51 -5.00 12.04 1.00
C ASP A 51 -4.53 10.82 1.81
N PRO A 52 -4.63 10.83 3.15
CA PRO A 52 -4.30 9.67 3.96
C PRO A 52 -5.11 8.42 3.57
N ILE A 53 -4.48 7.27 3.68
CA ILE A 53 -5.13 5.98 3.46
C ILE A 53 -6.04 5.70 4.65
N ARG A 54 -7.31 5.44 4.37
CA ARG A 54 -8.29 5.05 5.39
C ARG A 54 -8.18 3.56 5.67
N MET A 55 -7.61 3.21 6.81
CA MET A 55 -7.62 1.85 7.34
C MET A 55 -8.94 1.59 8.04
N LEU A 56 -9.73 0.66 7.50
CA LEU A 56 -11.01 0.25 8.08
C LEU A 56 -10.85 -0.74 9.23
N ARG A 57 -9.73 -1.47 9.27
CA ARG A 57 -9.38 -2.47 10.29
C ARG A 57 -7.88 -2.69 10.31
N LEU A 58 -7.30 -2.88 11.50
CA LEU A 58 -5.92 -3.32 11.66
C LEU A 58 -5.87 -4.81 12.08
N PRO A 59 -4.74 -5.51 11.86
CA PRO A 59 -4.60 -6.92 12.27
C PRO A 59 -4.73 -7.13 13.78
N ASP A 60 -4.21 -6.19 14.56
CA ASP A 60 -4.39 -6.14 16.01
C ASP A 60 -5.78 -5.55 16.32
N PRO A 61 -6.73 -6.33 16.86
CA PRO A 61 -8.09 -5.87 17.12
C PRO A 61 -8.17 -4.82 18.23
N SER A 62 -7.11 -4.69 19.06
CA SER A 62 -7.05 -3.63 20.08
C SER A 62 -6.73 -2.26 19.49
N ARG A 63 -6.26 -2.20 18.23
CA ARG A 63 -5.93 -0.96 17.54
C ARG A 63 -7.12 -0.45 16.73
N PRO A 64 -7.59 0.78 16.98
CA PRO A 64 -8.73 1.33 16.27
C PRO A 64 -8.38 1.63 14.79
N PRO A 65 -9.39 1.60 13.90
CA PRO A 65 -9.28 2.12 12.54
C PRO A 65 -8.70 3.54 12.49
N GLY A 66 -8.11 3.93 11.36
CA GLY A 66 -7.40 5.21 11.30
C GLY A 66 -7.10 5.72 9.90
N ARG A 67 -6.56 6.94 9.85
CA ARG A 67 -6.08 7.59 8.62
C ARG A 67 -4.56 7.64 8.67
N LEU A 68 -3.89 6.95 7.75
CA LEU A 68 -2.44 6.80 7.75
C LEU A 68 -1.83 7.45 6.50
N ARG A 69 -0.80 8.27 6.69
CA ARG A 69 -0.01 8.82 5.58
C ARG A 69 0.91 7.76 4.98
N ALA A 70 1.43 6.87 5.81
CA ALA A 70 2.24 5.75 5.39
C ALA A 70 1.90 4.51 6.21
N LEU A 71 2.05 3.34 5.61
CA LEU A 71 1.89 2.06 6.29
C LEU A 71 2.82 1.00 5.70
N VAL A 72 3.06 -0.03 6.50
CA VAL A 72 3.84 -1.20 6.12
C VAL A 72 2.97 -2.45 6.33
N GLY A 73 2.96 -3.36 5.36
CA GLY A 73 2.18 -4.60 5.44
C GLY A 73 2.71 -5.70 4.51
N GLY A 74 2.07 -6.87 4.51
CA GLY A 74 2.36 -7.94 3.55
C GLY A 74 2.93 -9.23 4.15
N MET A 75 3.50 -9.21 5.36
CA MET A 75 3.93 -10.43 6.07
C MET A 75 2.77 -11.14 6.78
N HIS A 76 1.67 -11.34 6.08
CA HIS A 76 0.53 -12.07 6.62
C HIS A 76 0.55 -13.52 6.14
N ALA A 77 0.35 -14.47 7.06
CA ALA A 77 0.22 -15.90 6.72
C ALA A 77 -1.18 -16.25 6.16
N ALA A 78 -2.15 -15.34 6.30
CA ALA A 78 -3.52 -15.47 5.81
C ALA A 78 -4.08 -14.09 5.42
N PRO A 79 -5.16 -14.01 4.61
CA PRO A 79 -5.81 -12.75 4.29
C PRO A 79 -6.33 -12.03 5.53
N ILE A 80 -6.16 -10.71 5.56
CA ILE A 80 -6.68 -9.80 6.60
C ILE A 80 -7.64 -8.77 6.00
#